data_AF-A0A813JC89-F1
#
_entry.id   AF-A0A813JC89-F1
#
_cell.length_a   1.000
_cell.length_b   1.000
_cell.length_c   1.000
_cell.angle_alpha   90.00
_cell.angle_beta   90.00
_cell.angle_gamma   90.00
#
_symmetry.space_group_name_H-M   'P 1'
#
loop_
_entity.id
_entity.type
_entity.pdbx_description
1 polymer ?
#
loop_
_entity_poly.entity_id
_entity_poly.type
_entity_poly.pdbx_seq_one_letter_code
_entity_poly.pdbx_strand_id
1 'polypeptide(L)'
;MPLQASCTALPIRRLRAKVKADSVDKMPSFEYYPFKDGEWKDVGLRALLGTFVDESVLPYVRARYSREETALADILVRRYRPGERRTHSVHFDGHAFVTAVLGLSAPADYKGGLYVQPGPGVSTRRFCHLEPGDLLVHSFDLQHGVHVWEGVRYSMVFWFKDCAASVQAGTTPWYEELASAGDADNSNSSNNNYNNKNNNNSNSNNTDNNKNNNKNNSNNNNYNDADALYNLAVQYEYGLHGTPLDLERALDTYERSAKLGHHFAQNNLGLLLRDCGEVDSDFKGPMDWVAAAAEAGFAVAQKNLALMLAYGEVVEQEEAAAVLWMRRAAAQFEPEAAYYVGEFHRQGFGGLEQDSAAAAQWYELSASWGFPTANYELGMLYLDDLAEAEAERCFEAAAAQGHLESRNNLAKLRMQRGLCEEAVALWRELAEEEGQADALYSLGLCHLRGDGVPAPDRAEARRFLNLAEEAGSSQAAELLAGMAIE
;
A
#
# COMPACT_ATOMS: atom_id res chain seq x y z
N MET A 1 -36.48 -20.76 4.89
CA MET A 1 -35.98 -22.16 4.96
C MET A 1 -34.51 -22.12 5.31
N PRO A 2 -33.99 -22.92 6.26
CA PRO A 2 -32.56 -22.97 6.48
C PRO A 2 -31.94 -23.76 5.32
N LEU A 3 -31.15 -23.09 4.49
CA LEU A 3 -30.28 -23.76 3.52
C LEU A 3 -29.17 -24.45 4.30
N GLN A 4 -29.32 -25.76 4.55
CA GLN A 4 -28.20 -26.64 4.82
C GLN A 4 -27.37 -26.72 3.54
N ALA A 5 -26.43 -25.78 3.35
CA ALA A 5 -25.40 -25.89 2.34
C ALA A 5 -24.35 -26.89 2.85
N SER A 6 -24.41 -28.12 2.34
CA SER A 6 -23.25 -29.01 2.41
C SER A 6 -22.06 -28.27 1.84
N CYS A 7 -20.93 -28.27 2.55
CA CYS A 7 -19.68 -27.61 2.17
C CYS A 7 -19.06 -28.29 0.93
N THR A 8 -19.70 -28.18 -0.23
CA THR A 8 -19.10 -28.47 -1.52
C THR A 8 -18.18 -27.31 -1.84
N ALA A 9 -16.89 -27.60 -1.98
CA ALA A 9 -15.86 -26.61 -2.25
C ALA A 9 -16.30 -25.65 -3.37
N LEU A 10 -16.22 -24.34 -3.09
CA LEU A 10 -16.56 -23.28 -4.04
C LEU A 10 -15.92 -23.59 -5.42
N PRO A 11 -16.67 -23.45 -6.54
CA PRO A 11 -16.18 -23.68 -7.90
C PRO A 11 -14.87 -22.96 -8.23
N ILE A 12 -14.58 -21.89 -7.48
CA ILE A 12 -13.36 -21.07 -7.48
C ILE A 12 -12.08 -21.92 -7.39
N ARG A 13 -12.10 -23.07 -6.71
CA ARG A 13 -10.90 -23.93 -6.57
C ARG A 13 -10.38 -24.52 -7.88
N ARG A 14 -11.15 -24.51 -8.97
CA ARG A 14 -10.73 -25.07 -10.29
C ARG A 14 -10.18 -24.03 -11.28
N LEU A 15 -10.14 -22.76 -10.91
CA LEU A 15 -9.68 -21.70 -11.80
C LEU A 15 -8.12 -21.66 -11.85
N ARG A 16 -7.53 -21.57 -13.05
CA ARG A 16 -6.07 -21.58 -13.26
C ARG A 16 -5.51 -20.17 -13.39
N ALA A 17 -4.34 -19.90 -12.79
CA ALA A 17 -3.71 -18.58 -12.79
C ALA A 17 -3.47 -18.00 -14.20
N LYS A 18 -3.69 -16.69 -14.35
CA LYS A 18 -3.15 -15.90 -15.46
C LYS A 18 -1.91 -15.15 -14.94
N VAL A 19 -1.00 -14.81 -15.85
CA VAL A 19 0.34 -14.26 -15.54
C VAL A 19 0.34 -12.72 -15.54
N LYS A 20 -0.80 -12.06 -15.36
CA LYS A 20 -0.87 -10.58 -15.40
C LYS A 20 -0.83 -10.03 -13.98
N ALA A 21 -0.06 -8.97 -13.78
CA ALA A 21 0.01 -8.21 -12.52
C ALA A 21 -1.37 -7.66 -12.13
N ASP A 22 -1.74 -7.78 -10.85
CA ASP A 22 -2.97 -7.21 -10.29
C ASP A 22 -2.93 -5.68 -10.32
N SER A 23 -4.09 -5.04 -10.37
CA SER A 23 -4.18 -3.58 -10.37
C SER A 23 -3.77 -2.96 -9.03
N VAL A 24 -3.86 -3.72 -7.93
CA VAL A 24 -3.76 -3.22 -6.55
C VAL A 24 -2.33 -3.27 -6.02
N ASP A 25 -1.66 -4.42 -6.09
CA ASP A 25 -0.30 -4.62 -5.55
C ASP A 25 0.75 -4.88 -6.64
N LYS A 26 0.33 -4.88 -7.91
CA LYS A 26 1.17 -5.19 -9.08
C LYS A 26 1.82 -6.59 -9.05
N MET A 27 1.35 -7.47 -8.18
CA MET A 27 1.84 -8.85 -8.09
C MET A 27 1.08 -9.77 -9.06
N PRO A 28 1.70 -10.86 -9.54
CA PRO A 28 1.00 -11.85 -10.36
C PRO A 28 -0.24 -12.40 -9.64
N SER A 29 -1.43 -12.21 -10.20
CA SER A 29 -2.66 -12.73 -9.60
C SER A 29 -3.55 -13.42 -10.64
N PHE A 30 -4.37 -14.37 -10.17
CA PHE A 30 -5.47 -14.86 -11.00
C PHE A 30 -6.60 -13.84 -10.98
N GLU A 31 -7.06 -13.41 -12.16
CA GLU A 31 -8.24 -12.55 -12.32
C GLU A 31 -9.14 -13.06 -13.45
N TYR A 32 -10.45 -13.13 -13.19
CA TYR A 32 -11.49 -13.51 -14.15
C TYR A 32 -12.74 -12.67 -13.97
N TYR A 33 -13.34 -12.19 -15.06
CA TYR A 33 -14.52 -11.32 -15.05
C TYR A 33 -15.77 -12.09 -15.49
N PRO A 34 -16.53 -12.74 -14.57
CA PRO A 34 -17.78 -13.40 -14.91
C PRO A 34 -18.93 -12.45 -15.26
N PHE A 35 -18.83 -11.17 -14.90
CA PHE A 35 -19.77 -10.13 -15.29
C PHE A 35 -18.98 -8.89 -15.68
N LYS A 36 -19.20 -8.40 -16.90
CA LYS A 36 -18.54 -7.22 -17.44
C LYS A 36 -19.41 -6.59 -18.53
N ASP A 37 -19.35 -5.27 -18.63
CA ASP A 37 -20.11 -4.48 -19.63
C ASP A 37 -21.63 -4.71 -19.51
N GLY A 38 -22.13 -4.93 -18.29
CA GLY A 38 -23.56 -5.15 -18.01
C GLY A 38 -24.07 -6.57 -18.31
N GLU A 39 -23.18 -7.50 -18.68
CA GLU A 39 -23.58 -8.85 -19.09
C GLU A 39 -22.82 -9.95 -18.32
N TRP A 40 -23.55 -11.02 -17.98
CA TRP A 40 -22.98 -12.25 -17.46
C TRP A 40 -22.26 -13.02 -18.57
N LYS A 41 -20.97 -13.25 -18.37
CA LYS A 41 -20.12 -14.07 -19.24
C LYS A 41 -19.98 -15.51 -18.74
N ASP A 42 -20.32 -15.76 -17.46
CA ASP A 42 -20.28 -17.10 -16.84
C ASP A 42 -21.64 -17.48 -16.22
N VAL A 43 -22.26 -18.54 -16.75
CA VAL A 43 -23.59 -19.03 -16.31
C VAL A 43 -23.53 -19.67 -14.91
N GLY A 44 -22.41 -20.30 -14.55
CA GLY A 44 -22.24 -20.96 -13.26
C GLY A 44 -22.09 -19.95 -12.13
N LEU A 45 -21.27 -18.91 -12.34
CA LEU A 45 -21.11 -17.83 -11.38
C LEU A 45 -22.34 -16.92 -11.32
N ARG A 46 -23.08 -16.75 -12.42
CA ARG A 46 -24.40 -16.11 -12.40
C ARG A 46 -25.37 -16.81 -11.46
N ALA A 47 -25.45 -18.13 -11.51
CA ALA A 47 -26.35 -18.90 -10.65
C ALA A 47 -25.98 -18.79 -9.15
N LEU A 48 -24.70 -18.61 -8.84
CA LEU A 48 -24.23 -18.45 -7.45
C LEU A 48 -24.48 -17.04 -6.91
N LEU A 49 -24.25 -16.02 -7.73
CA LEU A 49 -24.14 -14.64 -7.27
C LEU A 49 -25.32 -13.76 -7.66
N GLY A 50 -25.94 -14.02 -8.82
CA GLY A 50 -26.95 -13.15 -9.41
C GLY A 50 -28.16 -12.96 -8.50
N THR A 51 -28.75 -14.05 -8.01
CA THR A 51 -29.93 -13.98 -7.13
C THR A 51 -29.65 -13.18 -5.86
N PHE A 52 -28.50 -13.39 -5.22
CA PHE A 52 -28.14 -12.66 -4.01
C PHE A 52 -27.97 -11.16 -4.28
N VAL A 53 -27.28 -10.79 -5.37
CA VAL A 53 -27.09 -9.39 -5.75
C VAL A 53 -28.41 -8.72 -6.12
N ASP A 54 -29.21 -9.37 -6.96
CA ASP A 54 -30.44 -8.80 -7.52
C ASP A 54 -31.56 -8.70 -6.49
N GLU A 55 -31.69 -9.68 -5.58
CA GLU A 55 -32.81 -9.76 -4.64
C GLU A 55 -32.48 -9.20 -3.25
N SER A 56 -31.19 -9.13 -2.87
CA SER A 56 -30.80 -8.67 -1.53
C SER A 56 -30.01 -7.35 -1.59
N VAL A 57 -28.88 -7.33 -2.29
CA VAL A 57 -27.93 -6.21 -2.16
C VAL A 57 -28.42 -4.97 -2.91
N LEU A 58 -28.79 -5.10 -4.19
CA LEU A 58 -29.28 -3.96 -4.99
C LEU A 58 -30.55 -3.32 -4.39
N PRO A 59 -31.59 -4.06 -3.98
CA PRO A 59 -32.76 -3.47 -3.35
C PRO A 59 -32.43 -2.75 -2.03
N TYR A 60 -31.56 -3.32 -1.20
CA TYR A 60 -31.14 -2.70 0.05
C TYR A 60 -30.43 -1.36 -0.20
N VAL A 61 -29.45 -1.32 -1.10
CA VAL A 61 -28.68 -0.09 -1.39
C VAL A 61 -29.61 0.98 -1.98
N ARG A 62 -30.45 0.62 -2.96
CA ARG A 62 -31.41 1.56 -3.57
C ARG A 62 -32.33 2.19 -2.52
N ALA A 63 -32.87 1.38 -1.62
CA ALA A 63 -33.77 1.86 -0.57
C ALA A 63 -33.03 2.69 0.48
N ARG A 64 -31.87 2.23 0.95
CA ARG A 64 -31.08 2.87 2.03
C ARG A 64 -30.56 4.25 1.66
N TYR A 65 -30.22 4.45 0.38
CA TYR A 65 -29.62 5.68 -0.13
C TYR A 65 -30.54 6.48 -1.05
N SER A 66 -31.77 6.01 -1.26
CA SER A 66 -32.75 6.66 -2.15
C SER A 66 -32.20 6.89 -3.57
N ARG A 67 -31.48 5.90 -4.10
CA ARG A 67 -30.88 5.90 -5.45
C ARG A 67 -31.40 4.73 -6.26
N GLU A 68 -32.59 4.84 -6.84
CA GLU A 68 -33.23 3.73 -7.59
C GLU A 68 -32.43 3.27 -8.80
N GLU A 69 -31.63 4.16 -9.39
CA GLU A 69 -30.86 3.88 -10.59
C GLU A 69 -29.68 2.94 -10.34
N THR A 70 -29.31 2.71 -9.06
CA THR A 70 -28.13 1.94 -8.65
C THR A 70 -27.95 0.65 -9.45
N ALA A 71 -26.77 0.41 -9.99
CA ALA A 71 -26.42 -0.74 -10.81
C ALA A 71 -25.10 -1.40 -10.36
N LEU A 72 -24.93 -2.67 -10.73
CA LEU A 72 -23.70 -3.42 -10.51
C LEU A 72 -22.65 -3.08 -11.59
N ALA A 73 -21.41 -2.76 -11.20
CA ALA A 73 -20.33 -2.43 -12.12
C ALA A 73 -19.76 -3.65 -12.84
N ASP A 74 -18.72 -4.26 -12.26
CA ASP A 74 -18.10 -5.49 -12.75
C ASP A 74 -18.13 -6.54 -11.63
N ILE A 75 -18.16 -7.82 -12.01
CA ILE A 75 -17.78 -8.89 -11.08
C ILE A 75 -16.47 -9.44 -11.56
N LEU A 76 -15.50 -9.43 -10.66
CA LEU A 76 -14.22 -10.07 -10.83
C LEU A 76 -14.02 -11.12 -9.74
N VAL A 77 -13.42 -12.24 -10.13
CA VAL A 77 -12.98 -13.30 -9.24
C VAL A 77 -11.47 -13.26 -9.26
N ARG A 78 -10.88 -12.94 -8.10
CA ARG A 78 -9.44 -12.99 -7.88
C ARG A 78 -9.05 -14.11 -6.92
N ARG A 79 -7.89 -14.72 -7.16
CA ARG A 79 -7.28 -15.70 -6.25
C ARG A 79 -5.81 -15.38 -6.07
N TYR A 80 -5.38 -15.36 -4.81
CA TYR A 80 -4.00 -15.18 -4.38
C TYR A 80 -3.48 -16.51 -3.80
N ARG A 81 -2.20 -16.84 -4.02
CA ARG A 81 -1.50 -17.92 -3.30
C ARG A 81 -1.08 -17.45 -1.90
N PRO A 82 -0.80 -18.37 -0.97
CA PRO A 82 -0.15 -18.02 0.29
C PRO A 82 1.13 -17.22 0.02
N GLY A 83 1.27 -16.05 0.66
CA GLY A 83 2.43 -15.16 0.50
C GLY A 83 2.39 -14.17 -0.66
N GLU A 84 1.48 -14.31 -1.64
CA GLU A 84 1.34 -13.37 -2.77
C GLU A 84 0.66 -12.04 -2.37
N ARG A 85 -0.03 -12.01 -1.23
CA ARG A 85 -0.76 -10.82 -0.74
C ARG A 85 -0.38 -10.56 0.72
N ARG A 86 0.73 -9.85 0.95
CA ARG A 86 1.22 -9.58 2.32
C ARG A 86 0.62 -8.32 2.94
N THR A 87 0.24 -7.34 2.14
CA THR A 87 -0.38 -6.10 2.62
C THR A 87 -1.26 -5.48 1.54
N HIS A 88 -2.38 -4.86 1.92
CA HIS A 88 -3.13 -3.95 1.04
C HIS A 88 -3.16 -2.58 1.68
N SER A 89 -2.65 -1.60 0.94
CA SER A 89 -2.81 -0.20 1.30
C SER A 89 -4.29 0.14 1.36
N VAL A 90 -4.62 1.01 2.31
CA VAL A 90 -5.95 1.58 2.40
C VAL A 90 -6.19 2.37 1.11
N HIS A 91 -7.31 2.14 0.45
CA HIS A 91 -7.63 2.76 -0.83
C HIS A 91 -9.09 3.23 -0.87
N PHE A 92 -9.37 4.05 -1.87
CA PHE A 92 -10.71 4.51 -2.21
C PHE A 92 -11.27 3.70 -3.36
N ASP A 93 -12.54 3.32 -3.26
CA ASP A 93 -13.27 2.70 -4.37
C ASP A 93 -13.99 3.76 -5.19
N GLY A 94 -13.20 4.64 -5.79
CA GLY A 94 -13.66 5.83 -6.51
C GLY A 94 -14.62 5.60 -7.68
N HIS A 95 -14.86 4.34 -8.06
CA HIS A 95 -15.79 3.92 -9.12
C HIS A 95 -17.17 3.56 -8.61
N ALA A 96 -17.35 3.40 -7.31
CA ALA A 96 -18.61 3.04 -6.70
C ALA A 96 -19.10 4.22 -5.85
N PHE A 97 -20.41 4.36 -5.66
CA PHE A 97 -20.94 5.25 -4.62
C PHE A 97 -21.16 4.50 -3.29
N VAL A 98 -21.28 3.18 -3.35
CA VAL A 98 -21.32 2.28 -2.19
C VAL A 98 -20.49 1.04 -2.51
N THR A 99 -19.67 0.62 -1.54
CA THR A 99 -18.99 -0.68 -1.57
C THR A 99 -19.59 -1.57 -0.48
N ALA A 100 -19.84 -2.82 -0.83
CA ALA A 100 -20.21 -3.86 0.13
C ALA A 100 -19.23 -5.02 0.08
N VAL A 101 -18.80 -5.51 1.24
CA VAL A 101 -17.86 -6.63 1.35
C VAL A 101 -18.50 -7.75 2.16
N LEU A 102 -18.69 -8.90 1.52
CA LEU A 102 -19.22 -10.12 2.12
C LEU A 102 -18.08 -11.09 2.46
N GLY A 103 -17.96 -11.46 3.74
CA GLY A 103 -17.06 -12.52 4.18
C GLY A 103 -17.58 -13.89 3.75
N LEU A 104 -16.72 -14.72 3.15
CA LEU A 104 -17.06 -16.11 2.80
C LEU A 104 -16.28 -17.16 3.62
N SER A 105 -15.14 -16.77 4.20
CA SER A 105 -14.32 -17.64 5.06
C SER A 105 -14.66 -17.47 6.53
N ALA A 106 -14.44 -18.52 7.34
CA ALA A 106 -14.56 -18.40 8.80
C ALA A 106 -13.32 -17.73 9.40
N PRO A 107 -13.45 -17.00 10.54
CA PRO A 107 -12.30 -16.44 11.24
C PRO A 107 -11.31 -17.50 11.73
N ALA A 108 -11.75 -18.77 11.81
CA ALA A 108 -10.86 -19.89 12.11
C ALA A 108 -9.99 -20.30 10.90
N ASP A 109 -10.40 -19.99 9.66
CA ASP A 109 -9.67 -20.35 8.43
C ASP A 109 -8.56 -19.35 8.08
N TYR A 110 -8.60 -18.15 8.66
CA TYR A 110 -7.62 -17.09 8.45
C TYR A 110 -7.61 -16.10 9.61
N LYS A 111 -6.44 -15.55 9.94
CA LYS A 111 -6.34 -14.40 10.84
C LYS A 111 -6.34 -13.14 9.97
N GLY A 112 -7.38 -12.32 10.06
CA GLY A 112 -7.51 -11.11 9.22
C GLY A 112 -8.85 -10.40 9.36
N GLY A 113 -9.09 -9.42 8.49
CA GLY A 113 -10.29 -8.57 8.48
C GLY A 113 -10.16 -7.36 7.56
N LEU A 114 -11.06 -6.39 7.73
CA LEU A 114 -11.11 -5.13 6.99
C LEU A 114 -10.79 -3.96 7.92
N TYR A 115 -9.96 -3.05 7.46
CA TYR A 115 -9.90 -1.72 8.03
C TYR A 115 -10.92 -0.83 7.34
N VAL A 116 -11.68 -0.06 8.13
CA VAL A 116 -12.56 1.01 7.67
C VAL A 116 -12.13 2.27 8.37
N GLN A 117 -11.93 3.34 7.60
CA GLN A 117 -11.61 4.65 8.14
C GLN A 117 -12.81 5.57 7.87
N PRO A 118 -13.73 5.72 8.85
CA PRO A 118 -14.99 6.45 8.71
C PRO A 118 -14.82 7.98 8.65
N GLY A 119 -13.61 8.49 8.81
CA GLY A 119 -13.31 9.92 8.73
C GLY A 119 -11.91 10.20 8.19
N PRO A 120 -11.56 11.48 7.98
CA PRO A 120 -10.32 11.85 7.29
C PRO A 120 -9.04 11.51 8.07
N GLY A 121 -9.13 11.35 9.40
CA GLY A 121 -7.99 11.02 10.26
C GLY A 121 -7.75 9.51 10.39
N VAL A 122 -6.49 9.10 10.31
CA VAL A 122 -6.04 7.69 10.55
C VAL A 122 -6.47 7.18 11.93
N SER A 123 -6.60 8.05 12.93
CA SER A 123 -7.12 7.71 14.27
C SER A 123 -8.58 7.24 14.29
N THR A 124 -9.35 7.56 13.24
CA THR A 124 -10.72 7.07 13.09
C THR A 124 -10.77 5.63 12.60
N ARG A 125 -9.65 5.11 12.09
CA ARG A 125 -9.54 3.76 11.54
C ARG A 125 -10.00 2.72 12.55
N ARG A 126 -10.87 1.82 12.10
CA ARG A 126 -11.39 0.68 12.86
C ARG A 126 -11.09 -0.59 12.10
N PHE A 127 -10.68 -1.59 12.85
CA PHE A 127 -10.52 -2.94 12.31
C PHE A 127 -11.82 -3.73 12.55
N CYS A 128 -12.34 -4.31 11.49
CA CYS A 128 -13.54 -5.10 11.44
C CYS A 128 -13.18 -6.54 11.07
N HIS A 129 -13.27 -7.44 12.04
CA HIS A 129 -13.29 -8.88 11.74
C HIS A 129 -14.60 -9.22 11.00
N LEU A 130 -14.51 -10.14 10.03
CA LEU A 130 -15.67 -10.64 9.30
C LEU A 130 -15.76 -12.15 9.46
N GLU A 131 -16.93 -12.63 9.88
CA GLU A 131 -17.34 -14.03 9.88
C GLU A 131 -17.94 -14.44 8.52
N PRO A 132 -18.15 -15.75 8.24
CA PRO A 132 -18.81 -16.18 7.02
C PRO A 132 -20.25 -15.64 7.01
N GLY A 133 -20.59 -14.92 5.95
CA GLY A 133 -21.90 -14.31 5.78
C GLY A 133 -21.99 -12.87 6.29
N ASP A 134 -20.99 -12.36 7.00
CA ASP A 134 -20.98 -10.95 7.42
C ASP A 134 -20.84 -10.02 6.22
N LEU A 135 -21.73 -9.04 6.14
CA LEU A 135 -21.74 -8.00 5.11
C LEU A 135 -21.38 -6.65 5.74
N LEU A 136 -20.22 -6.11 5.37
CA LEU A 136 -19.85 -4.73 5.66
C LEU A 136 -20.29 -3.85 4.49
N VAL A 137 -21.04 -2.79 4.76
CA VAL A 137 -21.44 -1.80 3.74
C VAL A 137 -20.88 -0.44 4.14
N HIS A 138 -20.17 0.20 3.22
CA HIS A 138 -19.61 1.54 3.42
C HIS A 138 -19.81 2.41 2.17
N SER A 139 -19.87 3.71 2.39
CA SER A 139 -19.88 4.69 1.31
C SER A 139 -18.50 4.79 0.66
N PHE A 140 -18.47 5.39 -0.52
CA PHE A 140 -17.27 5.50 -1.36
C PHE A 140 -16.18 6.42 -0.79
N ASP A 141 -16.58 7.37 0.05
CA ASP A 141 -15.73 8.31 0.80
C ASP A 141 -14.99 7.61 1.96
N LEU A 142 -15.36 6.37 2.29
CA LEU A 142 -14.71 5.60 3.33
C LEU A 142 -13.51 4.83 2.77
N GLN A 143 -12.34 5.28 3.20
CA GLN A 143 -11.09 4.56 3.04
C GLN A 143 -11.19 3.17 3.67
N HIS A 144 -10.81 2.14 2.90
CA HIS A 144 -10.83 0.76 3.40
C HIS A 144 -9.63 -0.04 2.91
N GLY A 145 -9.31 -1.12 3.62
CA GLY A 145 -8.20 -2.00 3.27
C GLY A 145 -8.37 -3.38 3.86
N VAL A 146 -7.90 -4.39 3.14
CA VAL A 146 -7.95 -5.79 3.60
C VAL A 146 -6.62 -6.14 4.27
N HIS A 147 -6.69 -6.80 5.42
CA HIS A 147 -5.49 -7.37 6.05
C HIS A 147 -5.69 -8.85 6.33
N VAL A 148 -4.75 -9.69 5.88
CA VAL A 148 -4.74 -11.14 6.12
C VAL A 148 -3.36 -11.50 6.66
N TRP A 149 -3.28 -11.69 7.98
CA TRP A 149 -2.05 -12.05 8.68
C TRP A 149 -1.66 -13.51 8.47
N GLU A 150 -2.65 -14.40 8.34
CA GLU A 150 -2.43 -15.85 8.18
C GLU A 150 -3.64 -16.50 7.50
N GLY A 151 -3.44 -17.59 6.74
CA GLY A 151 -4.52 -18.37 6.12
C GLY A 151 -5.05 -17.79 4.81
N VAL A 152 -6.24 -18.24 4.39
CA VAL A 152 -6.84 -17.84 3.10
C VAL A 152 -8.24 -17.25 3.31
N ARG A 153 -8.36 -15.94 3.05
CA ARG A 153 -9.65 -15.24 3.05
C ARG A 153 -10.29 -15.28 1.66
N TYR A 154 -11.51 -15.79 1.60
CA TYR A 154 -12.42 -15.57 0.49
C TYR A 154 -13.41 -14.47 0.88
N SER A 155 -13.55 -13.48 0.02
CA SER A 155 -14.52 -12.40 0.19
C SER A 155 -15.07 -11.98 -1.17
N MET A 156 -16.32 -11.56 -1.18
CA MET A 156 -16.90 -10.87 -2.33
C MET A 156 -16.96 -9.38 -2.05
N VAL A 157 -16.46 -8.60 -2.99
CA VAL A 157 -16.55 -7.14 -2.97
C VAL A 157 -17.55 -6.75 -4.06
N PHE A 158 -18.50 -5.89 -3.70
CA PHE A 158 -19.54 -5.40 -4.59
C PHE A 158 -19.38 -3.88 -4.71
N TRP A 159 -19.18 -3.42 -5.95
CA TRP A 159 -19.11 -2.00 -6.30
C TRP A 159 -20.40 -1.58 -7.01
N PHE A 160 -21.11 -0.63 -6.40
CA PHE A 160 -22.38 -0.13 -6.92
C PHE A 160 -22.19 1.23 -7.58
N LYS A 161 -22.65 1.36 -8.82
CA LYS A 161 -22.71 2.62 -9.57
C LYS A 161 -24.11 3.20 -9.55
N ASP A 162 -24.22 4.49 -9.74
CA ASP A 162 -25.47 5.23 -9.78
C ASP A 162 -26.43 4.74 -10.86
N CYS A 163 -25.95 4.34 -12.04
CA CYS A 163 -26.81 3.83 -13.13
C CYS A 163 -26.10 2.84 -14.07
N ALA A 164 -26.88 2.12 -14.89
CA ALA A 164 -26.36 1.18 -15.88
C ALA A 164 -25.50 1.85 -16.97
N ALA A 165 -25.77 3.11 -17.31
CA ALA A 165 -24.96 3.86 -18.27
C ALA A 165 -23.54 4.10 -17.73
N SER A 166 -23.41 4.46 -16.45
CA SER A 166 -22.11 4.62 -15.75
C SER A 166 -21.33 3.31 -15.67
N VAL A 167 -22.02 2.17 -15.59
CA VAL A 167 -21.39 0.85 -15.68
C VAL A 167 -20.80 0.64 -17.06
N GLN A 168 -21.60 0.81 -18.12
CA GLN A 168 -21.19 0.56 -19.50
C GLN A 168 -20.07 1.50 -19.96
N ALA A 169 -20.14 2.77 -19.58
CA ALA A 169 -19.12 3.76 -19.94
C ALA A 169 -17.90 3.71 -19.01
N GLY A 170 -17.94 2.90 -17.94
CA GLY A 170 -17.11 3.00 -16.73
C GLY A 170 -17.04 4.43 -16.15
N THR A 171 -18.10 5.19 -16.41
CA THR A 171 -18.49 6.48 -15.87
C THR A 171 -18.51 6.59 -14.35
N THR A 172 -18.33 7.79 -13.78
CA THR A 172 -18.92 8.17 -12.48
C THR A 172 -19.55 9.57 -12.56
N PRO A 173 -20.63 9.77 -13.33
CA PRO A 173 -21.21 11.11 -13.56
C PRO A 173 -21.77 11.75 -12.30
N TRP A 174 -22.42 10.95 -11.44
CA TRP A 174 -22.79 11.38 -10.08
C TRP A 174 -21.58 11.95 -9.33
N TYR A 175 -20.39 11.40 -9.60
CA TYR A 175 -19.12 11.81 -9.01
C TYR A 175 -18.57 13.12 -9.61
N GLU A 176 -18.88 13.43 -10.85
CA GLU A 176 -18.50 14.72 -11.44
C GLU A 176 -19.49 15.83 -11.04
N GLU A 177 -20.76 15.48 -10.85
CA GLU A 177 -21.85 16.41 -10.54
C GLU A 177 -21.76 16.99 -9.13
N LEU A 178 -21.62 16.16 -8.08
CA LEU A 178 -21.45 16.72 -6.73
C LEU A 178 -20.08 17.43 -6.57
N ALA A 179 -19.06 17.10 -7.37
CA ALA A 179 -17.76 17.78 -7.37
C ALA A 179 -17.95 19.22 -7.83
N SER A 180 -18.68 19.34 -8.93
CA SER A 180 -19.03 20.60 -9.57
C SER A 180 -20.00 21.43 -8.72
N ALA A 181 -20.77 20.77 -7.84
CA ALA A 181 -21.67 21.40 -6.88
C ALA A 181 -20.96 21.86 -5.59
N GLY A 182 -19.64 21.65 -5.47
CA GLY A 182 -18.86 22.00 -4.27
C GLY A 182 -19.07 21.04 -3.09
N ASP A 183 -19.59 19.84 -3.37
CA ASP A 183 -19.70 18.77 -2.39
C ASP A 183 -18.34 18.09 -2.19
N ALA A 184 -17.94 18.00 -0.92
CA ALA A 184 -16.60 17.63 -0.45
C ALA A 184 -16.06 16.36 -1.02
N ASP A 185 -16.93 15.36 -0.99
CA ASP A 185 -16.49 13.99 -1.11
C ASP A 185 -16.30 13.62 -2.56
N ASN A 186 -16.82 14.45 -3.47
CA ASN A 186 -16.99 14.11 -4.86
C ASN A 186 -15.94 14.74 -5.77
N SER A 187 -15.01 15.47 -5.20
CA SER A 187 -13.98 16.17 -5.96
C SER A 187 -12.72 15.28 -6.09
N ASN A 188 -12.64 14.21 -5.29
CA ASN A 188 -11.52 13.26 -5.12
C ASN A 188 -11.41 12.01 -6.07
N SER A 189 -12.07 11.90 -7.21
CA SER A 189 -12.14 10.61 -7.97
C SER A 189 -12.55 10.70 -9.44
N SER A 190 -12.44 11.85 -10.08
CA SER A 190 -12.53 11.91 -11.55
C SER A 190 -11.25 11.37 -12.20
N ASN A 191 -10.91 10.11 -11.92
CA ASN A 191 -9.97 9.29 -12.66
C ASN A 191 -9.93 7.86 -12.08
N ASN A 192 -10.74 6.96 -12.61
CA ASN A 192 -10.25 5.87 -13.46
C ASN A 192 -11.33 5.77 -14.53
N ASN A 193 -11.04 6.20 -15.77
CA ASN A 193 -11.59 5.35 -16.81
C ASN A 193 -10.81 5.37 -18.12
N TYR A 194 -10.27 4.20 -18.40
CA TYR A 194 -9.78 3.78 -19.70
C TYR A 194 -10.90 3.88 -20.76
N ASN A 195 -10.62 4.67 -21.79
CA ASN A 195 -10.92 4.43 -23.20
C ASN A 195 -12.37 4.51 -23.74
N ASN A 196 -12.57 5.63 -24.48
CA ASN A 196 -12.77 5.65 -25.95
C ASN A 196 -14.19 5.95 -26.48
N LYS A 197 -14.30 7.17 -27.04
CA LYS A 197 -15.03 7.57 -28.26
C LYS A 197 -16.57 7.53 -28.27
N ASN A 198 -17.16 8.73 -28.23
CA ASN A 198 -17.70 9.46 -29.38
C ASN A 198 -19.02 10.20 -29.06
N ASN A 199 -18.91 11.53 -29.12
CA ASN A 199 -19.81 12.48 -29.75
C ASN A 199 -21.30 12.60 -29.34
N ASN A 200 -21.55 13.84 -28.90
CA ASN A 200 -22.63 14.76 -29.26
C ASN A 200 -23.68 14.97 -28.17
N ASN A 201 -23.56 16.08 -27.44
CA ASN A 201 -24.07 17.42 -27.81
C ASN A 201 -25.57 17.53 -27.47
N SER A 202 -25.91 18.34 -26.48
CA SER A 202 -26.71 19.57 -26.63
C SER A 202 -27.50 19.89 -25.36
N ASN A 203 -27.21 21.08 -24.81
CA ASN A 203 -28.18 22.09 -24.36
C ASN A 203 -29.24 21.75 -23.28
N SER A 204 -29.21 22.49 -22.15
CA SER A 204 -29.86 23.81 -22.05
C SER A 204 -30.29 24.16 -20.61
N ASN A 205 -29.69 25.24 -20.11
CA ASN A 205 -30.25 26.40 -19.40
C ASN A 205 -31.09 26.29 -18.10
N ASN A 206 -30.81 27.33 -17.29
CA ASN A 206 -31.68 28.08 -16.37
C ASN A 206 -31.91 27.50 -14.98
N THR A 207 -31.89 28.24 -13.86
CA THR A 207 -31.50 29.63 -13.48
C THR A 207 -31.82 29.75 -11.97
N ASP A 208 -30.99 30.49 -11.24
CA ASP A 208 -31.34 31.38 -10.12
C ASP A 208 -32.20 30.87 -8.93
N ASN A 209 -31.55 30.70 -7.77
CA ASN A 209 -31.81 31.49 -6.54
C ASN A 209 -31.13 30.86 -5.30
N ASN A 210 -30.02 31.45 -4.81
CA ASN A 210 -29.79 31.59 -3.36
C ASN A 210 -28.55 32.45 -3.05
N LYS A 211 -28.74 33.75 -2.79
CA LYS A 211 -27.65 34.70 -2.51
C LYS A 211 -27.38 35.00 -1.04
N ASN A 212 -28.04 34.36 -0.07
CA ASN A 212 -27.96 34.81 1.34
C ASN A 212 -27.55 33.79 2.41
N ASN A 213 -27.01 32.61 2.05
CA ASN A 213 -26.42 31.67 3.03
C ASN A 213 -24.88 31.60 3.03
N ASN A 214 -24.21 32.53 2.33
CA ASN A 214 -22.81 32.37 1.90
C ASN A 214 -21.72 32.97 2.80
N LYS A 215 -21.96 33.15 4.12
CA LYS A 215 -20.93 33.67 5.04
C LYS A 215 -20.43 32.72 6.12
N ASN A 216 -21.14 31.63 6.40
CA ASN A 216 -20.68 30.60 7.35
C ASN A 216 -20.30 29.26 6.67
N ASN A 217 -20.47 29.13 5.34
CA ASN A 217 -20.04 27.95 4.55
C ASN A 217 -18.66 28.11 3.88
N SER A 218 -18.02 29.28 3.98
CA SER A 218 -16.76 29.57 3.26
C SER A 218 -15.52 28.85 3.80
N ASN A 219 -15.54 28.38 5.05
CA ASN A 219 -14.37 27.69 5.64
C ASN A 219 -14.40 26.17 5.42
N ASN A 220 -15.57 25.56 5.24
CA ASN A 220 -15.69 24.13 4.95
C ASN A 220 -15.59 23.81 3.45
N ASN A 221 -15.98 24.74 2.57
CA ASN A 221 -15.85 24.54 1.11
C ASN A 221 -14.39 24.58 0.62
N ASN A 222 -13.48 25.27 1.31
CA ASN A 222 -12.08 25.34 0.90
C ASN A 222 -11.35 23.99 1.06
N TYR A 223 -11.66 23.18 2.08
CA TYR A 223 -11.03 21.87 2.29
C TYR A 223 -11.42 20.88 1.20
N ASN A 224 -12.70 20.86 0.85
CA ASN A 224 -13.32 20.07 -0.21
C ASN A 224 -12.72 20.30 -1.61
N ASP A 225 -12.51 21.57 -1.96
CA ASP A 225 -11.86 21.95 -3.22
C ASP A 225 -10.37 21.56 -3.21
N ALA A 226 -9.74 21.60 -2.04
CA ALA A 226 -8.35 21.27 -1.88
C ALA A 226 -8.07 19.76 -2.03
N ASP A 227 -8.92 18.91 -1.47
CA ASP A 227 -8.86 17.46 -1.67
C ASP A 227 -8.92 17.11 -3.17
N ALA A 228 -9.89 17.68 -3.91
CA ALA A 228 -10.03 17.50 -5.36
C ALA A 228 -8.74 17.75 -6.13
N LEU A 229 -8.18 18.92 -5.86
CA LEU A 229 -7.00 19.42 -6.54
C LEU A 229 -5.80 18.54 -6.18
N TYR A 230 -5.72 18.07 -4.94
CA TYR A 230 -4.71 17.10 -4.55
C TYR A 230 -4.81 15.80 -5.37
N ASN A 231 -6.00 15.20 -5.46
CA ASN A 231 -6.15 13.95 -6.21
C ASN A 231 -5.92 14.13 -7.71
N LEU A 232 -6.32 15.25 -8.30
CA LEU A 232 -6.00 15.59 -9.69
C LEU A 232 -4.48 15.76 -9.89
N ALA A 233 -3.78 16.38 -8.94
CA ALA A 233 -2.33 16.55 -9.00
C ALA A 233 -1.60 15.19 -8.94
N VAL A 234 -2.02 14.27 -8.06
CA VAL A 234 -1.52 12.88 -7.99
C VAL A 234 -1.69 12.17 -9.35
N GLN A 235 -2.82 12.41 -10.04
CA GLN A 235 -3.05 11.79 -11.34
C GLN A 235 -2.10 12.29 -12.42
N TYR A 236 -1.82 13.60 -12.41
CA TYR A 236 -0.82 14.19 -13.30
C TYR A 236 0.60 13.70 -12.97
N GLU A 237 0.94 13.56 -11.69
CA GLU A 237 2.27 13.08 -11.24
C GLU A 237 2.55 11.64 -11.69
N TYR A 238 1.60 10.73 -11.51
CA TYR A 238 1.79 9.30 -11.78
C TYR A 238 1.24 8.82 -13.13
N GLY A 239 0.62 9.71 -13.91
CA GLY A 239 0.04 9.36 -15.21
C GLY A 239 -1.06 8.30 -15.11
N LEU A 240 -1.99 8.51 -14.17
CA LEU A 240 -3.02 7.52 -13.87
C LEU A 240 -4.27 7.71 -14.74
N HIS A 241 -5.06 6.64 -14.86
CA HIS A 241 -6.49 6.75 -15.17
C HIS A 241 -6.87 7.30 -16.56
N GLY A 242 -5.90 7.39 -17.47
CA GLY A 242 -6.08 7.95 -18.82
C GLY A 242 -5.44 9.33 -18.97
N THR A 243 -4.96 9.92 -17.88
CA THR A 243 -4.16 11.14 -17.87
C THR A 243 -2.69 10.80 -18.11
N PRO A 244 -2.01 11.41 -19.09
CA PRO A 244 -0.56 11.30 -19.24
C PRO A 244 0.17 11.88 -18.03
N LEU A 245 1.34 11.33 -17.70
CA LEU A 245 2.24 11.94 -16.73
C LEU A 245 2.61 13.36 -17.19
N ASP A 246 2.39 14.34 -16.31
CA ASP A 246 2.56 15.77 -16.56
C ASP A 246 2.94 16.50 -15.26
N LEU A 247 4.24 16.59 -14.98
CA LEU A 247 4.73 17.15 -13.71
C LEU A 247 4.45 18.66 -13.58
N GLU A 248 4.40 19.39 -14.69
CA GLU A 248 4.11 20.84 -14.67
C GLU A 248 2.67 21.09 -14.20
N ARG A 249 1.70 20.32 -14.73
CA ARG A 249 0.32 20.38 -14.25
C ARG A 249 0.16 19.83 -12.85
N ALA A 250 0.92 18.80 -12.48
CA ALA A 250 0.93 18.30 -11.11
C ALA A 250 1.36 19.41 -10.14
N LEU A 251 2.44 20.14 -10.43
CA LEU A 251 2.94 21.25 -9.62
C LEU A 251 1.92 22.39 -9.47
N ASP A 252 1.34 22.90 -10.57
CA ASP A 252 0.29 23.95 -10.51
C ASP A 252 -0.92 23.48 -9.68
N THR A 253 -1.37 22.25 -9.93
CA THR A 253 -2.58 21.72 -9.28
C THR A 253 -2.33 21.45 -7.79
N TYR A 254 -1.17 20.90 -7.43
CA TYR A 254 -0.75 20.75 -6.05
C TYR A 254 -0.64 22.10 -5.35
N GLU A 255 -0.12 23.14 -6.00
CA GLU A 255 0.00 24.47 -5.40
C GLU A 255 -1.37 25.10 -5.13
N ARG A 256 -2.32 24.94 -6.05
CA ARG A 256 -3.70 25.39 -5.84
C ARG A 256 -4.35 24.68 -4.65
N SER A 257 -4.17 23.36 -4.53
CA SER A 257 -4.62 22.58 -3.36
C SER A 257 -3.93 23.04 -2.06
N ALA A 258 -2.61 23.23 -2.12
CA ALA A 258 -1.80 23.62 -0.97
C ALA A 258 -2.15 25.02 -0.44
N LYS A 259 -2.46 25.97 -1.35
CA LYS A 259 -2.94 27.33 -1.03
C LYS A 259 -4.29 27.34 -0.31
N LEU A 260 -5.11 26.29 -0.50
CA LEU A 260 -6.36 26.10 0.23
C LEU A 260 -6.18 25.42 1.60
N GLY A 261 -4.95 25.03 1.95
CA GLY A 261 -4.62 24.46 3.27
C GLY A 261 -4.55 22.94 3.32
N HIS A 262 -4.54 22.25 2.17
CA HIS A 262 -4.46 20.78 2.15
C HIS A 262 -3.05 20.27 2.43
N HIS A 263 -2.88 19.69 3.61
CA HIS A 263 -1.59 19.22 4.13
C HIS A 263 -0.88 18.14 3.30
N PHE A 264 -1.59 17.19 2.65
CA PHE A 264 -0.94 16.24 1.75
C PHE A 264 -0.44 16.92 0.48
N ALA A 265 -1.17 17.91 -0.05
CA ALA A 265 -0.73 18.66 -1.21
C ALA A 265 0.45 19.56 -0.89
N GLN A 266 0.44 20.22 0.26
CA GLN A 266 1.58 20.98 0.77
C GLN A 266 2.82 20.09 0.91
N ASN A 267 2.69 18.90 1.50
CA ASN A 267 3.79 17.95 1.59
C ASN A 267 4.30 17.50 0.20
N ASN A 268 3.40 17.01 -0.66
CA ASN A 268 3.78 16.44 -1.94
C ASN A 268 4.32 17.50 -2.90
N LEU A 269 3.77 18.72 -2.87
CA LEU A 269 4.31 19.85 -3.61
C LEU A 269 5.75 20.14 -3.20
N GLY A 270 6.02 20.20 -1.88
CA GLY A 270 7.36 20.47 -1.39
C GLY A 270 8.37 19.39 -1.80
N LEU A 271 7.98 18.12 -1.76
CA LEU A 271 8.81 17.01 -2.24
C LEU A 271 9.02 17.04 -3.76
N LEU A 272 7.96 17.31 -4.53
CA LEU A 272 8.05 17.37 -5.99
C LEU A 272 8.91 18.56 -6.46
N LEU A 273 8.74 19.74 -5.84
CA LEU A 273 9.60 20.91 -6.09
C LEU A 273 11.07 20.63 -5.77
N ARG A 274 11.36 19.87 -4.70
CA ARG A 274 12.72 19.43 -4.36
C ARG A 274 13.31 18.55 -5.46
N ASP A 275 12.54 17.57 -5.94
CA ASP A 275 13.01 16.59 -6.91
C ASP A 275 13.17 17.19 -8.33
N CYS A 276 12.39 18.23 -8.66
CA CYS A 276 12.45 18.91 -9.97
C CYS A 276 13.61 19.90 -10.16
N GLY A 277 14.35 20.26 -9.11
CA GLY A 277 15.64 20.99 -9.17
C GLY A 277 15.58 22.48 -9.54
N GLU A 278 14.92 22.86 -10.64
CA GLU A 278 14.69 24.26 -11.06
C GLU A 278 13.22 24.44 -11.42
N VAL A 279 12.44 24.97 -10.47
CA VAL A 279 11.05 25.36 -10.71
C VAL A 279 10.98 26.88 -10.78
N ASP A 280 10.07 27.40 -11.61
CA ASP A 280 9.88 28.84 -11.81
C ASP A 280 9.86 29.60 -10.47
N SER A 281 10.45 30.80 -10.46
CA SER A 281 10.64 31.63 -9.26
C SER A 281 9.35 32.04 -8.53
N ASP A 282 8.19 31.74 -9.11
CA ASP A 282 6.88 32.11 -8.60
C ASP A 282 6.36 31.15 -7.49
N PHE A 283 6.96 29.96 -7.32
CA PHE A 283 6.60 29.04 -6.24
C PHE A 283 7.28 29.42 -4.92
N LYS A 284 6.56 29.19 -3.81
CA LYS A 284 7.18 29.13 -2.47
C LYS A 284 8.22 27.99 -2.43
N GLY A 285 9.28 28.14 -1.63
CA GLY A 285 10.37 27.15 -1.59
C GLY A 285 9.87 25.75 -1.17
N PRO A 286 10.53 24.66 -1.62
CA PRO A 286 10.09 23.29 -1.34
C PRO A 286 9.91 23.03 0.17
N MET A 287 10.84 23.54 0.98
CA MET A 287 10.78 23.42 2.43
C MET A 287 9.63 24.21 3.06
N ASP A 288 9.25 25.37 2.52
CA ASP A 288 8.16 26.19 3.08
C ASP A 288 6.83 25.46 3.03
N TRP A 289 6.60 24.68 1.97
CA TRP A 289 5.38 23.90 1.81
C TRP A 289 5.34 22.69 2.76
N VAL A 290 6.45 21.95 2.87
CA VAL A 290 6.54 20.85 3.86
C VAL A 290 6.41 21.40 5.28
N ALA A 291 7.04 22.54 5.58
CA ALA A 291 6.94 23.20 6.88
C ALA A 291 5.52 23.62 7.23
N ALA A 292 4.77 24.20 6.28
CA ALA A 292 3.37 24.56 6.48
C ALA A 292 2.51 23.34 6.87
N ALA A 293 2.70 22.20 6.19
CA ALA A 293 1.99 20.96 6.53
C ALA A 293 2.43 20.38 7.89
N ALA A 294 3.74 20.44 8.19
CA ALA A 294 4.29 19.97 9.46
C ALA A 294 3.79 20.79 10.66
N GLU A 295 3.72 22.11 10.51
CA GLU A 295 3.16 23.05 11.50
C GLU A 295 1.65 22.85 11.69
N ALA A 296 0.93 22.47 10.64
CA ALA A 296 -0.47 22.06 10.71
C ALA A 296 -0.68 20.70 11.41
N GLY A 297 0.40 20.02 11.82
CA GLY A 297 0.35 18.77 12.57
C GLY A 297 0.45 17.50 11.72
N PHE A 298 0.66 17.60 10.41
CA PHE A 298 0.71 16.41 9.55
C PHE A 298 1.99 15.59 9.79
N ALA A 299 1.85 14.40 10.38
CA ALA A 299 2.98 13.57 10.84
C ALA A 299 3.98 13.21 9.73
N VAL A 300 3.50 12.89 8.52
CA VAL A 300 4.38 12.57 7.39
C VAL A 300 5.19 13.80 6.96
N ALA A 301 4.58 15.00 6.94
CA ALA A 301 5.30 16.23 6.67
C ALA A 301 6.30 16.59 7.78
N GLN A 302 5.97 16.33 9.04
CA GLN A 302 6.92 16.49 10.15
C GLN A 302 8.15 15.59 9.99
N LYS A 303 7.95 14.34 9.59
CA LYS A 303 9.03 13.40 9.23
C LYS A 303 9.85 13.95 8.05
N ASN A 304 9.20 14.35 6.96
CA ASN A 304 9.89 14.83 5.76
C ASN A 304 10.66 16.13 6.02
N LEU A 305 10.09 17.06 6.79
CA LEU A 305 10.77 18.27 7.23
C LEU A 305 12.00 17.93 8.06
N ALA A 306 11.89 16.96 8.98
CA ALA A 306 13.02 16.51 9.77
C ALA A 306 14.15 15.94 8.89
N LEU A 307 13.83 15.14 7.86
CA LEU A 307 14.82 14.61 6.93
C LEU A 307 15.48 15.73 6.11
N MET A 308 14.71 16.70 5.63
CA MET A 308 15.24 17.88 4.93
C MET A 308 16.22 18.69 5.81
N LEU A 309 15.88 18.91 7.08
CA LEU A 309 16.74 19.59 8.05
C LEU A 309 17.98 18.76 8.43
N ALA A 310 17.86 17.43 8.48
CA ALA A 310 18.95 16.55 8.86
C ALA A 310 20.03 16.43 7.77
N TYR A 311 19.63 16.30 6.51
CA TYR A 311 20.57 16.08 5.41
C TYR A 311 21.00 17.36 4.69
N GLY A 312 20.33 18.49 4.94
CA GLY A 312 20.72 19.80 4.39
C GLY A 312 20.49 19.91 2.89
N GLU A 313 19.48 19.20 2.37
CA GLU A 313 19.21 19.11 0.92
C GLU A 313 18.75 20.45 0.31
N VAL A 314 18.15 21.33 1.13
CA VAL A 314 17.52 22.59 0.69
C VAL A 314 17.98 23.80 1.51
N VAL A 315 18.46 23.58 2.74
CA VAL A 315 18.94 24.60 3.68
C VAL A 315 20.17 24.09 4.43
N GLU A 316 20.86 24.95 5.18
CA GLU A 316 21.90 24.49 6.10
C GLU A 316 21.33 23.47 7.11
N GLN A 317 22.13 22.46 7.45
CA GLN A 317 21.70 21.40 8.37
C GLN A 317 21.35 21.98 9.75
N GLU A 318 20.17 21.63 10.24
CA GLU A 318 19.69 22.00 11.57
C GLU A 318 19.33 20.72 12.35
N GLU A 319 20.35 19.97 12.74
CA GLU A 319 20.21 18.64 13.33
C GLU A 319 19.29 18.61 14.58
N ALA A 320 19.39 19.62 15.46
CA ALA A 320 18.54 19.71 16.66
C ALA A 320 17.05 19.94 16.30
N ALA A 321 16.78 20.72 15.25
CA ALA A 321 15.43 20.93 14.75
C ALA A 321 14.88 19.66 14.08
N ALA A 322 15.73 18.93 13.36
CA ALA A 322 15.39 17.63 12.79
C ALA A 322 14.96 16.62 13.86
N VAL A 323 15.73 16.49 14.96
CA VAL A 323 15.36 15.63 16.10
C VAL A 323 14.00 16.01 16.68
N LEU A 324 13.72 17.30 16.85
CA LEU A 324 12.45 17.78 17.41
C LEU A 324 11.26 17.41 16.50
N TRP A 325 11.37 17.67 15.20
CA TRP A 325 10.30 17.36 14.24
C TRP A 325 10.09 15.85 14.08
N MET A 326 11.16 15.06 14.07
CA MET A 326 11.07 13.60 14.00
C MET A 326 10.35 13.02 15.22
N ARG A 327 10.66 13.53 16.42
CA ARG A 327 9.96 13.13 17.66
C ARG A 327 8.47 13.51 17.63
N ARG A 328 8.11 14.65 17.04
CA ARG A 328 6.70 15.04 16.86
C ARG A 328 5.97 14.07 15.93
N ALA A 329 6.58 13.66 14.82
CA ALA A 329 6.02 12.64 13.93
C ALA A 329 5.86 11.30 14.64
N ALA A 330 6.90 10.84 15.37
CA ALA A 330 6.86 9.60 16.12
C ALA A 330 5.78 9.59 17.23
N ALA A 331 5.55 10.74 17.89
CA ALA A 331 4.46 10.90 18.87
C ALA A 331 3.06 10.73 18.27
N GLN A 332 2.94 10.77 16.95
CA GLN A 332 1.71 10.55 16.18
C GLN A 332 1.65 9.15 15.54
N PHE A 333 2.43 8.19 16.05
CA PHE A 333 2.46 6.80 15.58
C PHE A 333 3.00 6.61 14.15
N GLU A 334 3.86 7.53 13.67
CA GLU A 334 4.58 7.36 12.40
C GLU A 334 5.76 6.38 12.59
N PRO A 335 5.70 5.15 12.04
CA PRO A 335 6.66 4.09 12.35
C PRO A 335 8.09 4.41 11.90
N GLU A 336 8.23 4.95 10.69
CA GLU A 336 9.52 5.34 10.15
C GLU A 336 10.15 6.48 10.96
N ALA A 337 9.33 7.41 11.47
CA ALA A 337 9.83 8.48 12.33
C ALA A 337 10.38 7.95 13.66
N ALA A 338 9.66 7.00 14.29
CA ALA A 338 10.14 6.36 15.51
C ALA A 338 11.48 5.62 15.27
N TYR A 339 11.63 4.97 14.12
CA TYR A 339 12.90 4.37 13.69
C TYR A 339 14.02 5.41 13.59
N TYR A 340 13.81 6.54 12.92
CA TYR A 340 14.83 7.58 12.80
C TYR A 340 15.17 8.25 14.14
N VAL A 341 14.22 8.37 15.08
CA VAL A 341 14.58 8.80 16.44
C VAL A 341 15.53 7.81 17.11
N GLY A 342 15.33 6.49 16.88
CA GLY A 342 16.27 5.45 17.30
C GLY A 342 17.65 5.64 16.67
N GLU A 343 17.72 5.86 15.36
CA GLU A 343 18.97 6.16 14.65
C GLU A 343 19.68 7.39 15.20
N PHE A 344 18.93 8.46 15.53
CA PHE A 344 19.51 9.67 16.10
C PHE A 344 20.14 9.43 17.47
N HIS A 345 19.53 8.60 18.33
CA HIS A 345 20.17 8.16 19.58
C HIS A 345 21.37 7.26 19.32
N ARG A 346 21.27 6.32 18.39
CA ARG A 346 22.36 5.38 18.07
C ARG A 346 23.63 6.10 17.59
N GLN A 347 23.46 7.25 16.92
CA GLN A 347 24.55 8.03 16.33
C GLN A 347 24.94 9.27 17.17
N GLY A 348 24.17 9.63 18.20
CA GLY A 348 24.36 10.89 18.94
C GLY A 348 24.08 12.15 18.09
N PHE A 349 23.12 12.06 17.19
CA PHE A 349 22.78 13.11 16.21
C PHE A 349 22.01 14.27 16.85
N GLY A 350 22.23 15.51 16.39
CA GLY A 350 21.42 16.66 16.79
C GLY A 350 21.53 17.04 18.27
N GLY A 351 22.69 16.78 18.87
CA GLY A 351 22.96 17.06 20.28
C GLY A 351 22.41 16.01 21.26
N LEU A 352 21.94 14.87 20.75
CA LEU A 352 21.65 13.70 21.59
C LEU A 352 22.95 13.02 22.01
N GLU A 353 22.95 12.42 23.20
CA GLU A 353 24.01 11.49 23.58
C GLU A 353 23.87 10.18 22.80
N GLN A 354 25.00 9.57 22.46
CA GLN A 354 25.00 8.27 21.81
C GLN A 354 24.51 7.20 22.80
N ASP A 355 23.35 6.60 22.55
CA ASP A 355 22.68 5.67 23.47
C ASP A 355 21.97 4.54 22.71
N SER A 356 22.60 3.35 22.69
CA SER A 356 22.05 2.15 22.07
C SER A 356 20.80 1.61 22.80
N ALA A 357 20.67 1.83 24.11
CA ALA A 357 19.51 1.37 24.87
C ALA A 357 18.29 2.26 24.60
N ALA A 358 18.49 3.56 24.45
CA ALA A 358 17.45 4.46 23.96
C ALA A 358 17.07 4.11 22.51
N ALA A 359 18.05 3.84 21.64
CA ALA A 359 17.80 3.42 20.26
C ALA A 359 16.94 2.15 20.19
N ALA A 360 17.29 1.12 20.96
CA ALA A 360 16.52 -0.12 21.05
C ALA A 360 15.06 0.11 21.43
N GLN A 361 14.77 0.97 22.42
CA GLN A 361 13.39 1.30 22.81
C GLN A 361 12.59 1.95 21.67
N TRP A 362 13.22 2.83 20.89
CA TRP A 362 12.59 3.46 19.73
C TRP A 362 12.38 2.47 18.57
N TYR A 363 13.33 1.56 18.34
CA TYR A 363 13.15 0.49 17.37
C TYR A 363 12.04 -0.48 17.77
N GLU A 364 11.96 -0.87 19.04
CA GLU A 364 10.86 -1.71 19.55
C GLU A 364 9.49 -1.05 19.31
N LEU A 365 9.39 0.26 19.56
CA LEU A 365 8.17 1.02 19.30
C LEU A 365 7.82 1.03 17.80
N SER A 366 8.79 1.36 16.95
CA SER A 366 8.64 1.37 15.49
C SER A 366 8.24 -0.01 14.93
N ALA A 367 8.89 -1.07 15.41
CA ALA A 367 8.59 -2.45 15.07
C ALA A 367 7.18 -2.86 15.50
N SER A 368 6.72 -2.42 16.69
CA SER A 368 5.35 -2.68 17.16
C SER A 368 4.27 -2.04 16.27
N TRP A 369 4.63 -1.02 15.50
CA TRP A 369 3.76 -0.38 14.51
C TRP A 369 3.97 -0.89 13.08
N GLY A 370 4.77 -1.95 12.90
CA GLY A 370 4.92 -2.66 11.63
C GLY A 370 5.99 -2.11 10.71
N PHE A 371 7.04 -1.46 11.23
CA PHE A 371 8.21 -1.10 10.42
C PHE A 371 9.27 -2.20 10.49
N PRO A 372 9.47 -2.99 9.41
CA PRO A 372 10.34 -4.16 9.45
C PRO A 372 11.83 -3.82 9.63
N THR A 373 12.28 -2.67 9.12
CA THR A 373 13.66 -2.20 9.28
C THR A 373 14.01 -1.93 10.73
N ALA A 374 13.05 -1.53 11.57
CA ALA A 374 13.29 -1.38 13.00
C ALA A 374 13.58 -2.73 13.70
N ASN A 375 12.86 -3.80 13.31
CA ASN A 375 13.20 -5.14 13.80
C ASN A 375 14.58 -5.60 13.31
N TYR A 376 14.96 -5.25 12.08
CA TYR A 376 16.31 -5.54 11.58
C TYR A 376 17.39 -4.86 12.44
N GLU A 377 17.30 -3.53 12.65
CA GLU A 377 18.30 -2.80 13.45
C GLU A 377 18.32 -3.25 14.91
N LEU A 378 17.14 -3.56 15.48
CA LEU A 378 17.08 -4.14 16.82
C LEU A 378 17.79 -5.50 16.87
N GLY A 379 17.65 -6.33 15.83
CA GLY A 379 18.38 -7.58 15.69
C GLY A 379 19.89 -7.38 15.58
N MET A 380 20.34 -6.35 14.87
CA MET A 380 21.75 -5.97 14.78
C MET A 380 22.31 -5.52 16.13
N LEU A 381 21.58 -4.67 16.89
CA LEU A 381 21.98 -4.28 18.25
C LEU A 381 22.12 -5.50 19.17
N TYR A 382 21.18 -6.44 19.11
CA TYR A 382 21.27 -7.67 19.91
C TYR A 382 22.45 -8.57 19.48
N LEU A 383 22.82 -8.61 18.20
CA LEU A 383 24.03 -9.32 17.78
C LEU A 383 25.30 -8.68 18.35
N ASP A 384 25.39 -7.35 18.33
CA ASP A 384 26.54 -6.61 18.87
C ASP A 384 26.69 -6.87 20.39
N ASP A 385 25.58 -6.99 21.10
CA ASP A 385 25.53 -7.35 22.53
C ASP A 385 25.65 -8.87 22.81
N LEU A 386 25.96 -9.68 21.80
CA LEU A 386 26.08 -11.15 21.87
C LEU A 386 24.78 -11.87 22.33
N ALA A 387 23.63 -11.22 22.15
CA ALA A 387 22.30 -11.74 22.44
C ALA A 387 21.67 -12.39 21.18
N GLU A 388 22.28 -13.48 20.69
CA GLU A 388 21.89 -14.09 19.42
C GLU A 388 20.44 -14.61 19.38
N ALA A 389 19.85 -15.00 20.51
CA ALA A 389 18.48 -15.51 20.53
C ALA A 389 17.45 -14.38 20.35
N GLU A 390 17.70 -13.23 20.96
CA GLU A 390 16.97 -11.99 20.75
C GLU A 390 17.12 -11.51 19.31
N ALA A 391 18.35 -11.49 18.79
CA ALA A 391 18.62 -11.11 17.41
C ALA A 391 17.87 -11.99 16.40
N GLU A 392 17.87 -13.31 16.61
CA GLU A 392 17.15 -14.25 15.76
C GLU A 392 15.64 -13.95 15.73
N ARG A 393 15.01 -13.70 16.89
CA ARG A 393 13.59 -13.33 16.95
C ARG A 393 13.28 -12.04 16.19
N CYS A 394 14.17 -11.06 16.30
CA CYS A 394 14.06 -9.80 15.58
C CYS A 394 14.16 -10.00 14.06
N PHE A 395 15.15 -10.78 13.59
CA PHE A 395 15.28 -11.10 12.18
C PHE A 395 14.11 -11.94 11.64
N GLU A 396 13.56 -12.87 12.42
CA GLU A 396 12.34 -13.60 12.06
C GLU A 396 11.16 -12.65 11.86
N ALA A 397 10.94 -11.72 12.79
CA ALA A 397 9.85 -10.76 12.71
C ALA A 397 9.99 -9.81 11.49
N ALA A 398 11.21 -9.39 11.15
CA ALA A 398 11.49 -8.58 9.97
C ALA A 398 11.39 -9.39 8.66
N ALA A 399 11.91 -10.62 8.62
CA ALA A 399 11.85 -11.49 7.46
C ALA A 399 10.42 -11.91 7.10
N ALA A 400 9.57 -12.15 8.11
CA ALA A 400 8.14 -12.41 7.92
C ALA A 400 7.43 -11.26 7.19
N GLN A 401 7.89 -10.03 7.41
CA GLN A 401 7.40 -8.80 6.77
C GLN A 401 8.11 -8.48 5.44
N GLY A 402 8.99 -9.36 4.96
CA GLY A 402 9.64 -9.24 3.66
C GLY A 402 11.04 -8.61 3.67
N HIS A 403 11.61 -8.29 4.84
CA HIS A 403 12.96 -7.71 4.91
C HIS A 403 14.02 -8.72 4.44
N LEU A 404 14.76 -8.37 3.39
CA LEU A 404 15.65 -9.29 2.67
C LEU A 404 16.93 -9.59 3.47
N GLU A 405 17.57 -8.55 4.01
CA GLU A 405 18.79 -8.61 4.81
C GLU A 405 18.56 -9.39 6.12
N SER A 406 17.42 -9.16 6.78
CA SER A 406 17.02 -9.96 7.95
C SER A 406 16.88 -11.43 7.62
N ARG A 407 16.30 -11.77 6.45
CA ARG A 407 16.19 -13.16 6.00
C ARG A 407 17.56 -13.80 5.79
N ASN A 408 18.50 -13.05 5.19
CA ASN A 408 19.88 -13.50 5.01
C ASN A 408 20.59 -13.72 6.36
N ASN A 409 20.45 -12.78 7.30
CA ASN A 409 21.07 -12.88 8.62
C ASN A 409 20.47 -14.01 9.45
N LEU A 410 19.15 -14.22 9.37
CA LEU A 410 18.48 -15.37 9.97
C LEU A 410 19.04 -16.69 9.42
N ALA A 411 19.20 -16.80 8.11
CA ALA A 411 19.79 -18.00 7.48
C ALA A 411 21.23 -18.24 7.97
N LYS A 412 22.05 -17.18 8.07
CA LYS A 412 23.42 -17.26 8.62
C LYS A 412 23.43 -17.76 10.07
N LEU A 413 22.55 -17.25 10.94
CA LEU A 413 22.44 -17.70 12.34
C LEU A 413 21.98 -19.16 12.45
N ARG A 414 20.96 -19.53 11.67
CA ARG A 414 20.46 -20.93 11.60
C ARG A 414 21.56 -21.88 11.14
N MET A 415 22.35 -21.49 10.13
CA MET A 415 23.50 -22.26 9.66
C MET A 415 24.56 -22.45 10.76
N GLN A 416 24.93 -21.39 11.49
CA GLN A 416 25.89 -21.47 12.59
C GLN A 416 25.45 -22.40 13.72
N ARG A 417 24.14 -22.50 13.96
CA ARG A 417 23.54 -23.39 14.96
C ARG A 417 23.35 -24.83 14.48
N GLY A 418 23.77 -25.14 13.26
CA GLY A 418 23.61 -26.47 12.65
C GLY A 418 22.20 -26.75 12.11
N LEU A 419 21.33 -25.75 12.04
CA LEU A 419 20.01 -25.83 11.41
C LEU A 419 20.15 -25.60 9.89
N CYS A 420 21.01 -26.40 9.25
CA CYS A 420 21.46 -26.18 7.88
C CYS A 420 20.32 -26.27 6.86
N GLU A 421 19.34 -27.16 7.06
CA GLU A 421 18.19 -27.31 6.15
C GLU A 421 17.30 -26.06 6.16
N GLU A 422 17.05 -25.48 7.34
CA GLU A 422 16.28 -24.24 7.49
C GLU A 422 17.01 -23.05 6.86
N ALA A 423 18.33 -22.95 7.07
CA ALA A 423 19.15 -21.91 6.46
C ALA A 423 19.12 -21.98 4.92
N VAL A 424 19.25 -23.18 4.35
CA VAL A 424 19.16 -23.40 2.90
C VAL A 424 17.77 -23.04 2.36
N ALA A 425 16.70 -23.34 3.09
CA ALA A 425 15.35 -22.95 2.69
C ALA A 425 15.20 -21.42 2.61
N LEU A 426 15.66 -20.70 3.63
CA LEU A 426 15.62 -19.23 3.67
C LEU A 426 16.44 -18.60 2.53
N TRP A 427 17.64 -19.11 2.25
CA TRP A 427 18.43 -18.61 1.13
C TRP A 427 17.83 -18.96 -0.23
N ARG A 428 17.14 -20.09 -0.39
CA ARG A 428 16.41 -20.41 -1.63
C ARG A 428 15.28 -19.42 -1.88
N GLU A 429 14.49 -19.11 -0.85
CA GLU A 429 13.45 -18.09 -0.95
C GLU A 429 14.03 -16.71 -1.28
N LEU A 430 15.20 -16.37 -0.71
CA LEU A 430 15.87 -15.10 -1.00
C LEU A 430 16.45 -15.05 -2.41
N ALA A 431 16.97 -16.16 -2.93
CA ALA A 431 17.55 -16.26 -4.26
C ALA A 431 16.53 -16.09 -5.42
N GLU A 432 15.23 -16.13 -5.13
CA GLU A 432 14.18 -15.82 -6.10
C GLU A 432 14.00 -14.31 -6.33
N GLU A 433 14.55 -13.46 -5.45
CA GLU A 433 14.52 -12.00 -5.56
C GLU A 433 15.71 -11.49 -6.39
N GLU A 434 15.51 -10.49 -7.23
CA GLU A 434 16.58 -9.92 -8.05
C GLU A 434 17.70 -9.31 -7.18
N GLY A 435 18.96 -9.52 -7.59
CA GLY A 435 20.13 -8.89 -6.96
C GLY A 435 20.62 -9.53 -5.66
N GLN A 436 20.09 -10.68 -5.22
CA GLN A 436 20.49 -11.34 -3.97
C GLN A 436 21.75 -12.21 -4.10
N ALA A 437 22.87 -11.58 -4.45
CA ALA A 437 24.14 -12.24 -4.71
C ALA A 437 24.68 -13.05 -3.50
N ASP A 438 24.48 -12.53 -2.28
CA ASP A 438 24.88 -13.18 -1.02
C ASP A 438 24.18 -14.53 -0.79
N ALA A 439 22.88 -14.60 -1.09
CA ALA A 439 22.07 -15.79 -0.91
C ALA A 439 22.49 -16.88 -1.91
N LEU A 440 22.66 -16.49 -3.17
CA LEU A 440 23.16 -17.36 -4.24
C LEU A 440 24.55 -17.89 -3.92
N TYR A 441 25.46 -17.04 -3.44
CA TYR A 441 26.79 -17.44 -3.01
C TYR A 441 26.73 -18.46 -1.85
N SER A 442 25.90 -18.19 -0.84
CA SER A 442 25.72 -19.07 0.32
C SER A 442 25.14 -20.44 -0.09
N LEU A 443 24.18 -20.48 -1.02
CA LEU A 443 23.67 -21.73 -1.59
C LEU A 443 24.75 -22.49 -2.36
N GLY A 444 25.58 -21.79 -3.14
CA GLY A 444 26.73 -22.38 -3.81
C GLY A 444 27.66 -23.09 -2.84
N LEU A 445 28.00 -22.45 -1.72
CA LEU A 445 28.81 -23.05 -0.66
C LEU A 445 28.14 -24.26 0.00
N CYS A 446 26.83 -24.19 0.28
CA CYS A 446 26.07 -25.30 0.84
C CYS A 446 26.13 -26.53 -0.07
N HIS A 447 25.94 -26.34 -1.37
CA HIS A 447 26.02 -27.40 -2.37
C HIS A 447 27.44 -27.97 -2.55
N LEU A 448 28.50 -27.16 -2.35
CA LEU A 448 29.88 -27.69 -2.36
C LEU A 448 30.17 -28.59 -1.15
N ARG A 449 29.66 -28.21 0.03
CA ARG A 449 29.96 -28.88 1.31
C ARG A 449 28.99 -30.01 1.64
N GLY A 450 27.79 -29.97 1.08
CA GLY A 450 26.69 -30.85 1.48
C GLY A 450 25.92 -30.34 2.71
N ASP A 451 26.08 -29.08 3.08
CA ASP A 451 25.43 -28.50 4.26
C ASP A 451 23.95 -28.23 3.96
N GLY A 452 23.03 -28.88 4.69
CA GLY A 452 21.59 -28.64 4.55
C GLY A 452 20.99 -29.08 3.20
N VAL A 453 21.73 -29.89 2.44
CA VAL A 453 21.30 -30.47 1.15
C VAL A 453 21.48 -32.00 1.16
N PRO A 454 20.74 -32.77 0.34
CA PRO A 454 20.78 -34.23 0.41
C PRO A 454 22.17 -34.87 0.18
N ALA A 455 22.98 -34.25 -0.68
CA ALA A 455 24.37 -34.61 -0.93
C ALA A 455 25.11 -33.40 -1.54
N PRO A 456 26.45 -33.33 -1.40
CA PRO A 456 27.26 -32.37 -2.14
C PRO A 456 27.03 -32.51 -3.65
N ASP A 457 26.83 -31.39 -4.34
CA ASP A 457 26.62 -31.32 -5.79
C ASP A 457 27.46 -30.17 -6.38
N ARG A 458 28.57 -30.54 -7.02
CA ARG A 458 29.47 -29.56 -7.66
C ARG A 458 28.85 -28.85 -8.85
N ALA A 459 27.93 -29.48 -9.57
CA ALA A 459 27.29 -28.86 -10.74
C ALA A 459 26.30 -27.80 -10.29
N GLU A 460 25.47 -28.12 -9.29
CA GLU A 460 24.50 -27.17 -8.75
C GLU A 460 25.20 -26.04 -7.97
N ALA A 461 26.28 -26.35 -7.25
CA ALA A 461 27.12 -25.33 -6.65
C ALA A 461 27.66 -24.33 -7.69
N ARG A 462 28.23 -24.83 -8.80
CA ARG A 462 28.75 -23.98 -9.88
C ARG A 462 27.63 -23.14 -10.51
N ARG A 463 26.43 -23.69 -10.66
CA ARG A 463 25.26 -22.95 -11.15
C ARG A 463 24.93 -21.76 -10.25
N PHE A 464 24.81 -21.97 -8.93
CA PHE A 464 24.52 -20.90 -7.98
C PHE A 464 25.63 -19.85 -7.90
N LEU A 465 26.89 -20.27 -7.94
CA LEU A 465 28.03 -19.35 -7.94
C LEU A 465 28.08 -18.48 -9.20
N ASN A 466 27.79 -19.05 -10.38
CA ASN A 466 27.70 -18.26 -11.62
C ASN A 466 26.59 -17.20 -11.52
N LEU A 467 25.40 -17.58 -11.02
CA LEU A 467 24.31 -16.63 -10.79
C LEU A 467 24.69 -15.54 -9.78
N ALA A 468 25.45 -15.90 -8.72
CA ALA A 468 25.94 -14.94 -7.75
C ALA A 468 26.94 -13.96 -8.36
N GLU A 469 27.85 -14.43 -9.23
CA GLU A 469 28.79 -13.59 -9.98
C GLU A 469 28.04 -12.63 -10.94
N GLU A 470 27.06 -13.14 -11.68
CA GLU A 470 26.19 -12.31 -12.55
C GLU A 470 25.44 -11.24 -11.74
N ALA A 471 25.05 -11.55 -10.50
CA ALA A 471 24.44 -10.62 -9.56
C ALA A 471 25.47 -9.70 -8.85
N GLY A 472 26.76 -9.81 -9.15
CA GLY A 472 27.82 -8.90 -8.66
C GLY A 472 28.65 -9.41 -7.48
N SER A 473 28.57 -10.69 -7.10
CA SER A 473 29.41 -11.26 -6.04
C SER A 473 30.85 -11.48 -6.48
N SER A 474 31.78 -10.66 -5.96
CA SER A 474 33.22 -10.85 -6.16
C SER A 474 33.74 -12.15 -5.52
N GLN A 475 33.18 -12.54 -4.38
CA GLN A 475 33.52 -13.78 -3.68
C GLN A 475 33.17 -15.02 -4.51
N ALA A 476 32.06 -14.98 -5.25
CA ALA A 476 31.67 -16.05 -6.16
C ALA A 476 32.65 -16.16 -7.34
N ALA A 477 33.01 -15.03 -7.95
CA ALA A 477 33.97 -14.98 -9.07
C ALA A 477 35.34 -15.55 -8.67
N GLU A 478 35.86 -15.16 -7.50
CA GLU A 478 37.13 -15.68 -6.96
C GLU A 478 37.07 -17.21 -6.75
N LEU A 479 35.97 -17.70 -6.16
CA LEU A 479 35.79 -19.12 -5.91
C LEU A 479 35.67 -19.92 -7.21
N LEU A 480 34.94 -19.41 -8.20
CA LEU A 480 34.79 -20.04 -9.52
C LEU A 480 36.11 -20.11 -10.28
N ALA A 481 36.95 -19.07 -10.19
CA ALA A 481 38.28 -19.06 -10.78
C ALA A 481 39.18 -20.13 -10.14
N GLY A 482 39.10 -20.31 -8.82
CA GLY A 482 39.80 -21.39 -8.11
C GLY A 482 39.32 -22.79 -8.53
N MET A 483 38.01 -22.96 -8.72
CA MET A 483 37.39 -24.22 -9.16
C MET A 483 37.66 -24.58 -10.63
N ALA A 484 38.24 -23.69 -11.44
CA ALA A 484 38.58 -23.97 -12.85
C ALA A 484 40.00 -24.54 -13.02
N ILE A 485 40.80 -24.59 -11.94
CA ILE A 485 42.21 -25.01 -11.93
C ILE A 485 42.37 -26.47 -11.46
N GLU A 486 41.32 -27.05 -10.86
CA GLU A 486 41.20 -28.49 -10.50
C GLU A 486 40.43 -29.28 -11.57
#